data_AF-A0A8T4SXT6-F1
#
_entry.id   AF-A0A8T4SXT6-F1
#
_cell.length_a   1.000
_cell.length_b   1.000
_cell.length_c   1.000
_cell.angle_alpha   90.00
_cell.angle_beta   90.00
_cell.angle_gamma   90.00
#
_symmetry.space_group_name_H-M   'P 1'
#
loop_
_entity.id
_entity.type
_entity.pdbx_description
1 polymer ?
#
loop_
_entity_poly.entity_id
_entity_poly.type
_entity_poly.pdbx_seq_one_letter_code
_entity_poly.pdbx_strand_id
1 'polypeptide(L)'
;MKNDLIKKDYIPLDKSWMIRIGVLDLINNYSDCINFLQQHYEKLSDDLKSLYHASIQWKENTPIDVGESGTLYRFLRFASWKLGLDKRFILQGTLKDRKICNNPEITNWSLEQLLELDNGTSQWASASVLLGNSQRIINPPYKLQTTYEAIEHWTKARKQGKLWEPRYDETILAQALAYLNYIKTGKIEFTPEQAEDYCFARAFGLINKEAEKRWPSLRGHESDRINEMELALHQKEITSRDHRVIQAVAMLKRNSIKIEYPECVNKSWPQFWRFLKDFSLS
;
A
#
# COMPACT_ATOMS: atom_id res chain seq x y z
N MET A 1 8.38 9.14 -21.41
CA MET A 1 7.13 9.10 -20.62
C MET A 1 7.35 8.62 -19.18
N LYS A 2 7.77 7.37 -18.89
CA LYS A 2 8.03 6.89 -17.50
C LYS A 2 8.94 7.83 -16.71
N ASN A 3 10.14 8.11 -17.22
CA ASN A 3 11.11 8.99 -16.56
C ASN A 3 10.58 10.42 -16.39
N ASP A 4 9.71 10.88 -17.28
CA ASP A 4 9.14 12.22 -17.23
C ASP A 4 8.11 12.33 -16.10
N LEU A 5 7.28 11.30 -15.89
CA LEU A 5 6.31 11.27 -14.80
C LEU A 5 7.00 11.27 -13.43
N ILE A 6 8.10 10.53 -13.30
CA ILE A 6 8.91 10.51 -12.07
C ILE A 6 9.62 11.84 -11.87
N LYS A 7 10.28 12.39 -12.90
CA LYS A 7 10.98 13.70 -12.81
C LYS A 7 10.04 14.85 -12.47
N LYS A 8 8.78 14.77 -12.92
CA LYS A 8 7.72 15.75 -12.61
C LYS A 8 7.03 15.46 -11.27
N ASP A 9 7.52 14.51 -10.49
CA ASP A 9 7.02 14.19 -9.15
C ASP A 9 5.54 13.75 -9.18
N TYR A 10 5.07 13.13 -10.27
CA TYR A 10 3.72 12.58 -10.33
C TYR A 10 3.63 11.19 -9.75
N ILE A 11 4.71 10.42 -9.75
CA ILE A 11 4.70 9.06 -9.20
C ILE A 11 5.22 9.11 -7.78
N PRO A 12 4.43 8.69 -6.78
CA PRO A 12 4.86 8.69 -5.39
C PRO A 12 5.87 7.57 -5.12
N LEU A 13 6.51 7.63 -3.95
CA LEU A 13 7.30 6.52 -3.43
C LEU A 13 6.42 5.29 -3.20
N ASP A 14 6.97 4.11 -3.46
CA ASP A 14 6.30 2.84 -3.19
C ASP A 14 6.14 2.65 -1.68
N LYS A 15 4.90 2.82 -1.20
CA LYS A 15 4.61 2.68 0.23
C LYS A 15 4.86 1.27 0.76
N SER A 16 4.61 0.25 -0.06
CA SER A 16 4.81 -1.16 0.33
C SER A 16 6.30 -1.43 0.51
N TRP A 17 7.13 -0.93 -0.40
CA TRP A 17 8.58 -0.99 -0.30
C TRP A 17 9.09 -0.27 0.94
N MET A 18 8.72 1.00 1.09
CA MET A 18 9.22 1.87 2.15
C MET A 18 8.81 1.38 3.55
N ILE A 19 7.61 0.83 3.74
CA ILE A 19 7.20 0.22 5.03
C ILE A 19 8.08 -0.99 5.38
N ARG A 20 8.41 -1.86 4.41
CA ARG A 20 9.28 -3.02 4.66
C ARG A 20 10.67 -2.60 5.07
N ILE A 21 11.24 -1.65 4.32
CA ILE A 21 12.55 -1.07 4.61
C ILE A 21 12.55 -0.37 5.97
N GLY A 22 11.53 0.43 6.27
CA GLY A 22 11.41 1.12 7.54
C GLY A 22 11.30 0.17 8.73
N VAL A 23 10.56 -0.93 8.58
CA VAL A 23 10.50 -1.99 9.61
C VAL A 23 11.85 -2.70 9.76
N LEU A 24 12.56 -3.00 8.66
CA LEU A 24 13.91 -3.59 8.72
C LEU A 24 14.91 -2.67 9.43
N ASP A 25 14.90 -1.38 9.11
CA ASP A 25 15.74 -0.39 9.80
C ASP A 25 15.36 -0.33 11.28
N LEU A 26 14.08 -0.25 11.60
CA LEU A 26 13.57 -0.14 12.97
C LEU A 26 13.99 -1.30 13.86
N ILE A 27 13.77 -2.55 13.41
CA ILE A 27 14.09 -3.75 14.21
C ILE A 27 15.61 -3.99 14.33
N ASN A 28 16.41 -3.42 13.42
CA ASN A 28 17.87 -3.53 13.44
C ASN A 28 18.55 -2.24 13.96
N ASN A 29 17.81 -1.33 14.60
CA ASN A 29 18.31 -0.09 15.19
C ASN A 29 19.01 0.89 14.23
N TYR A 30 18.62 0.90 12.95
CA TYR A 30 19.05 1.92 11.99
C TYR A 30 18.09 3.12 11.99
N SER A 31 18.59 4.30 11.61
CA SER A 31 17.83 5.55 11.52
C SER A 31 17.59 6.03 10.08
N ASP A 32 18.09 5.30 9.08
CA ASP A 32 18.15 5.79 7.69
C ASP A 32 16.76 6.07 7.12
N CYS A 33 15.80 5.17 7.33
CA CYS A 33 14.40 5.38 6.95
C CYS A 33 13.77 6.59 7.64
N ILE A 34 13.99 6.77 8.94
CA ILE A 34 13.44 7.92 9.67
C ILE A 34 14.01 9.22 9.09
N ASN A 35 15.33 9.28 8.91
CA ASN A 35 16.01 10.46 8.37
C ASN A 35 15.53 10.78 6.95
N PHE A 36 15.38 9.76 6.10
CA PHE A 36 14.86 9.92 4.74
C PHE A 36 13.41 10.44 4.75
N LEU A 37 12.53 9.82 5.54
CA LEU A 37 11.12 10.23 5.60
C LEU A 37 10.97 11.67 6.13
N GLN A 38 11.78 12.06 7.11
CA GLN A 38 11.80 13.43 7.63
C GLN A 38 12.15 14.46 6.55
N GLN A 39 13.19 14.18 5.74
CA GLN A 39 13.63 15.06 4.67
C GLN A 39 12.59 15.23 3.56
N HIS A 40 11.71 14.24 3.37
CA HIS A 40 10.71 14.21 2.30
C HIS A 40 9.26 14.39 2.79
N TYR A 41 9.06 14.73 4.06
CA TYR A 41 7.79 14.60 4.79
C TYR A 41 6.56 15.18 4.06
N GLU A 42 6.69 16.38 3.50
CA GLU A 42 5.59 17.10 2.82
C GLU A 42 5.03 16.36 1.60
N LYS A 43 5.86 15.53 0.94
CA LYS A 43 5.49 14.81 -0.29
C LYS A 43 5.02 13.39 -0.05
N LEU A 44 5.12 12.92 1.19
CA LEU A 44 4.79 11.54 1.55
C LEU A 44 3.28 11.29 1.51
N SER A 45 2.92 10.05 1.20
CA SER A 45 1.58 9.54 1.41
C SER A 45 1.27 9.38 2.90
N ASP A 46 -0.01 9.31 3.25
CA ASP A 46 -0.43 9.24 4.67
C ASP A 46 0.12 7.97 5.36
N ASP A 47 0.22 6.85 4.64
CA ASP A 47 0.82 5.62 5.16
C ASP A 47 2.32 5.80 5.47
N LEU A 48 3.04 6.63 4.69
CA LEU A 48 4.47 6.92 4.91
C LEU A 48 4.71 7.97 5.99
N LYS A 49 3.80 8.92 6.14
CA LYS A 49 3.78 9.80 7.32
C LYS A 49 3.52 9.00 8.59
N SER A 50 2.59 8.04 8.54
CA SER A 50 2.32 7.12 9.65
C SER A 50 3.54 6.27 10.00
N LEU A 51 4.28 5.77 8.99
CA LEU A 51 5.54 5.07 9.21
C LEU A 51 6.56 5.92 9.95
N TYR A 52 6.76 7.17 9.55
CA TYR A 52 7.67 8.11 10.21
C TYR A 52 7.34 8.27 11.70
N HIS A 53 6.08 8.59 12.02
CA HIS A 53 5.63 8.78 13.40
C HIS A 53 5.75 7.50 14.22
N ALA A 54 5.31 6.37 13.66
CA ALA A 54 5.38 5.08 14.33
C ALA A 54 6.83 4.67 14.63
N SER A 55 7.79 4.97 13.74
CA SER A 55 9.21 4.68 13.95
C SER A 55 9.83 5.51 15.08
N ILE A 56 9.39 6.75 15.31
CA ILE A 56 9.80 7.56 16.46
C ILE A 56 9.19 6.98 17.74
N GLN A 57 7.88 6.80 17.76
CA GLN A 57 7.12 6.32 18.93
C GLN A 57 7.54 4.92 19.38
N TRP A 58 7.93 4.06 18.44
CA TRP A 58 8.47 2.73 18.74
C TRP A 58 9.63 2.79 19.73
N LYS A 59 10.51 3.79 19.59
CA LYS A 59 11.69 4.00 20.45
C LYS A 59 11.32 4.65 21.79
N GLU A 60 10.26 5.42 21.85
CA GLU A 60 9.90 6.26 23.02
C GLU A 60 8.98 5.59 24.05
N ASN A 61 8.64 4.32 23.86
CA ASN A 61 7.70 3.57 24.72
C ASN A 61 6.32 4.24 24.89
N THR A 62 5.93 5.08 23.94
CA THR A 62 4.61 5.68 23.83
C THR A 62 3.68 4.78 23.01
N PRO A 63 2.34 4.97 23.09
CA PRO A 63 1.44 4.38 22.12
C PRO A 63 1.85 4.73 20.68
N ILE A 64 1.76 3.75 19.79
CA ILE A 64 2.23 3.84 18.40
C ILE A 64 1.04 4.12 17.50
N ASP A 65 1.02 5.30 16.89
CA ASP A 65 0.02 5.70 15.92
C ASP A 65 0.39 5.19 14.53
N VAL A 66 -0.43 4.28 14.01
CA VAL A 66 -0.25 3.66 12.69
C VAL A 66 -1.22 4.25 11.66
N GLY A 67 -1.96 5.30 12.03
CA GLY A 67 -2.95 5.94 11.18
C GLY A 67 -3.98 4.94 10.66
N GLU A 68 -4.22 4.97 9.34
CA GLU A 68 -5.07 4.03 8.63
C GLU A 68 -4.29 2.87 7.98
N SER A 69 -2.99 2.72 8.27
CA SER A 69 -2.14 1.75 7.57
C SER A 69 -2.27 0.35 8.16
N GLY A 70 -3.13 -0.47 7.55
CA GLY A 70 -3.28 -1.88 7.94
C GLY A 70 -1.98 -2.69 7.79
N THR A 71 -1.14 -2.38 6.79
CA THR A 71 0.16 -3.03 6.61
C THR A 71 1.10 -2.70 7.75
N LEU A 72 1.25 -1.40 8.08
CA LEU A 72 2.14 -0.95 9.14
C LEU A 72 1.69 -1.52 10.50
N TYR A 73 0.39 -1.47 10.78
CA TYR A 73 -0.19 -2.07 11.98
C TYR A 73 0.19 -3.54 12.12
N ARG A 74 -0.10 -4.37 11.13
CA ARG A 74 0.19 -5.81 11.20
C ARG A 74 1.69 -6.09 11.36
N PHE A 75 2.54 -5.36 10.67
CA PHE A 75 3.99 -5.54 10.77
C PHE A 75 4.51 -5.20 12.17
N LEU A 76 4.16 -4.02 12.69
CA LEU A 76 4.63 -3.59 14.01
C LEU A 76 3.97 -4.37 15.14
N ARG A 77 2.71 -4.78 15.00
CA ARG A 77 2.02 -5.64 15.97
C ARG A 77 2.68 -7.01 16.05
N PHE A 78 2.97 -7.63 14.90
CA PHE A 78 3.70 -8.89 14.87
C PHE A 78 5.10 -8.74 15.48
N ALA A 79 5.83 -7.66 15.15
CA ALA A 79 7.13 -7.36 15.76
C ALA A 79 7.02 -7.23 17.28
N SER A 80 6.01 -6.50 17.76
CA SER A 80 5.78 -6.31 19.20
C SER A 80 5.53 -7.63 19.92
N TRP A 81 4.75 -8.53 19.32
CA TRP A 81 4.52 -9.87 19.90
C TRP A 81 5.79 -10.72 19.86
N LYS A 82 6.47 -10.77 18.71
CA LYS A 82 7.67 -11.60 18.52
C LYS A 82 8.81 -11.20 19.45
N LEU A 83 8.94 -9.90 19.73
CA LEU A 83 9.99 -9.33 20.58
C LEU A 83 9.57 -9.20 22.05
N GLY A 84 8.34 -9.57 22.44
CA GLY A 84 7.87 -9.48 23.82
C GLY A 84 7.75 -8.04 24.36
N LEU A 85 7.48 -7.06 23.49
CA LEU A 85 7.53 -5.63 23.83
C LEU A 85 6.20 -5.03 24.30
N ASP A 86 5.09 -5.76 24.15
CA ASP A 86 3.72 -5.33 24.53
C ASP A 86 3.35 -3.88 24.16
N LYS A 87 3.64 -3.48 22.91
CA LYS A 87 3.34 -2.15 22.40
C LYS A 87 1.82 -1.95 22.24
N ARG A 88 1.38 -0.75 22.60
CA ARG A 88 0.01 -0.26 22.37
C ARG A 88 -0.07 0.49 21.03
N PHE A 89 -1.16 0.29 20.30
CA PHE A 89 -1.37 0.87 18.98
C PHE A 89 -2.61 1.76 18.94
N ILE A 90 -2.48 2.92 18.29
CA ILE A 90 -3.59 3.84 17.98
C ILE A 90 -3.98 3.60 16.53
N LEU A 91 -5.24 3.22 16.31
CA LEU A 91 -5.81 3.00 14.98
C LEU A 91 -6.69 4.21 14.61
N GLN A 92 -6.63 4.65 13.36
CA GLN A 92 -7.44 5.77 12.85
C GLN A 92 -8.36 5.35 11.70
N GLY A 93 -9.34 6.21 11.40
CA GLY A 93 -10.28 6.09 10.28
C GLY A 93 -10.81 4.69 10.04
N THR A 94 -10.73 4.20 8.78
CA THR A 94 -11.29 2.89 8.39
C THR A 94 -10.64 1.72 9.14
N LEU A 95 -9.41 1.88 9.64
CA LEU A 95 -8.66 0.81 10.29
C LEU A 95 -9.29 0.38 11.63
N LYS A 96 -10.00 1.29 12.31
CA LYS A 96 -10.70 1.01 13.58
C LYS A 96 -11.75 -0.09 13.44
N ASP A 97 -12.40 -0.16 12.28
CA ASP A 97 -13.53 -1.05 12.04
C ASP A 97 -13.12 -2.35 11.33
N ARG A 98 -11.86 -2.47 10.90
CA ARG A 98 -11.37 -3.67 10.21
C ARG A 98 -11.26 -4.84 11.19
N LYS A 99 -11.79 -5.99 10.78
CA LYS A 99 -11.57 -7.27 11.48
C LYS A 99 -10.15 -7.76 11.19
N ILE A 100 -9.25 -7.55 12.15
CA ILE A 100 -7.84 -7.93 12.06
C ILE A 100 -7.52 -8.94 13.16
N CYS A 101 -6.79 -10.00 12.82
CA CYS A 101 -6.30 -10.99 13.77
C CYS A 101 -5.59 -10.32 14.96
N ASN A 102 -5.95 -10.72 16.18
CA ASN A 102 -5.35 -10.25 17.43
C ASN A 102 -4.88 -11.43 18.30
N ASN A 103 -4.25 -12.43 17.68
CA ASN A 103 -3.71 -13.60 18.36
C ASN A 103 -2.16 -13.55 18.35
N PRO A 104 -1.48 -13.35 19.49
CA PRO A 104 -0.01 -13.35 19.57
C PRO A 104 0.65 -14.67 19.12
N GLU A 105 -0.06 -15.80 19.24
CA GLU A 105 0.47 -17.13 18.89
C GLU A 105 0.77 -17.28 17.40
N ILE A 106 0.24 -16.39 16.54
CA ILE A 106 0.55 -16.39 15.11
C ILE A 106 2.04 -16.15 14.86
N THR A 107 2.78 -15.62 15.84
CA THR A 107 4.24 -15.45 15.76
C THR A 107 5.02 -16.77 15.65
N ASN A 108 4.35 -17.90 15.88
CA ASN A 108 4.88 -19.26 15.79
C ASN A 108 4.28 -20.08 14.64
N TRP A 109 3.36 -19.51 13.86
CA TRP A 109 2.70 -20.21 12.76
C TRP A 109 3.56 -20.29 11.50
N SER A 110 3.27 -21.26 10.63
CA SER A 110 3.92 -21.39 9.32
C SER A 110 3.49 -20.26 8.38
N LEU A 111 4.26 -20.02 7.31
CA LEU A 111 3.88 -19.01 6.32
C LEU A 111 2.53 -19.33 5.67
N GLU A 112 2.23 -20.60 5.41
CA GLU A 112 0.95 -21.05 4.84
C GLU A 112 -0.23 -20.67 5.75
N GLN A 113 -0.13 -20.94 7.05
CA GLN A 113 -1.17 -20.58 8.01
C GLN A 113 -1.36 -19.05 8.09
N LEU A 114 -0.26 -18.29 8.03
CA LEU A 114 -0.31 -16.83 8.05
C LEU A 114 -0.95 -16.23 6.79
N LEU A 115 -0.89 -16.94 5.65
CA LEU A 115 -1.51 -16.53 4.40
C LEU A 115 -3.03 -16.73 4.38
N GLU A 116 -3.61 -17.48 5.32
CA GLU A 116 -5.06 -17.70 5.42
C GLU A 116 -5.77 -16.62 6.25
N LEU A 117 -5.02 -15.87 7.07
CA LEU A 117 -5.56 -14.85 7.95
C LEU A 117 -6.10 -13.63 7.20
N ASP A 118 -7.07 -12.95 7.83
CA ASP A 118 -7.65 -11.67 7.41
C ASP A 118 -8.01 -11.61 5.91
N ASN A 119 -8.82 -12.56 5.46
CA ASN A 119 -9.26 -12.70 4.06
C ASN A 119 -8.11 -12.98 3.08
N GLY A 120 -7.14 -13.80 3.49
CA GLY A 120 -6.07 -14.25 2.60
C GLY A 120 -4.99 -13.20 2.36
N THR A 121 -4.75 -12.30 3.33
CA THR A 121 -3.70 -11.27 3.18
C THR A 121 -2.32 -11.85 3.38
N SER A 122 -1.34 -11.35 2.63
CA SER A 122 0.08 -11.75 2.80
C SER A 122 0.84 -10.91 3.83
N GLN A 123 0.16 -10.01 4.54
CA GLN A 123 0.79 -9.07 5.46
C GLN A 123 1.37 -9.77 6.70
N TRP A 124 0.69 -10.75 7.28
CA TRP A 124 1.22 -11.49 8.43
C TRP A 124 2.42 -12.37 8.05
N ALA A 125 2.34 -13.08 6.93
CA ALA A 125 3.47 -13.83 6.38
C ALA A 125 4.66 -12.91 6.08
N SER A 126 4.40 -11.74 5.51
CA SER A 126 5.43 -10.72 5.25
C SER A 126 6.10 -10.25 6.55
N ALA A 127 5.34 -9.98 7.61
CA ALA A 127 5.88 -9.59 8.90
C ALA A 127 6.79 -10.69 9.49
N SER A 128 6.35 -11.95 9.44
CA SER A 128 7.13 -13.12 9.88
C SER A 128 8.50 -13.19 9.20
N VAL A 129 8.54 -13.00 7.88
CA VAL A 129 9.77 -13.02 7.08
C VAL A 129 10.67 -11.81 7.40
N LEU A 130 10.10 -10.61 7.55
CA LEU A 130 10.88 -9.42 7.96
C LEU A 130 11.57 -9.61 9.31
N LEU A 131 10.98 -10.41 10.19
CA LEU A 131 11.48 -10.73 11.54
C LEU A 131 12.30 -12.03 11.59
N GLY A 132 12.81 -12.48 10.45
CA GLY A 132 13.83 -13.55 10.39
C GLY A 132 13.31 -14.94 10.03
N ASN A 133 12.02 -15.10 9.70
CA ASN A 133 11.57 -16.37 9.11
C ASN A 133 12.21 -16.58 7.73
N SER A 134 13.06 -17.59 7.61
CA SER A 134 13.79 -17.93 6.39
C SER A 134 13.02 -18.81 5.41
N GLN A 135 11.81 -19.27 5.77
CA GLN A 135 10.97 -20.07 4.88
C GLN A 135 10.64 -19.26 3.61
N ARG A 136 10.62 -19.97 2.47
CA ARG A 136 10.21 -19.44 1.17
C ARG A 136 8.99 -20.19 0.67
N ILE A 137 7.95 -19.45 0.30
CA ILE A 137 6.80 -19.99 -0.43
C ILE A 137 7.16 -20.04 -1.91
N ILE A 138 6.91 -21.18 -2.56
CA ILE A 138 7.02 -21.30 -4.02
C ILE A 138 5.85 -20.51 -4.65
N ASN A 139 6.14 -19.63 -5.61
CA ASN A 139 5.16 -18.73 -6.22
C ASN A 139 4.42 -17.87 -5.16
N PRO A 140 5.15 -17.08 -4.36
CA PRO A 140 4.56 -16.31 -3.27
C PRO A 140 3.55 -15.26 -3.81
N PRO A 141 2.53 -14.88 -3.02
CA PRO A 141 1.69 -13.74 -3.35
C PRO A 141 2.52 -12.49 -3.59
N TYR A 142 2.07 -11.62 -4.51
CA TYR A 142 2.80 -10.43 -4.97
C TYR A 142 3.47 -9.63 -3.83
N LYS A 143 2.73 -9.31 -2.76
CA LYS A 143 3.27 -8.52 -1.65
C LYS A 143 4.23 -9.30 -0.74
N LEU A 144 4.13 -10.64 -0.69
CA LEU A 144 5.15 -11.46 -0.03
C LEU A 144 6.44 -11.52 -0.86
N GLN A 145 6.32 -11.58 -2.19
CA GLN A 145 7.46 -11.45 -3.11
C GLN A 145 8.19 -10.12 -2.90
N THR A 146 7.46 -8.99 -2.81
CA THR A 146 8.03 -7.67 -2.48
C THR A 146 8.81 -7.69 -1.15
N THR A 147 8.35 -8.48 -0.17
CA THR A 147 9.05 -8.63 1.11
C THR A 147 10.40 -9.33 0.95
N TYR A 148 10.46 -10.39 0.16
CA TYR A 148 11.71 -11.09 -0.14
C TYR A 148 12.72 -10.17 -0.81
N GLU A 149 12.28 -9.40 -1.80
CA GLU A 149 13.11 -8.42 -2.50
C GLU A 149 13.60 -7.29 -1.59
N ALA A 150 12.74 -6.80 -0.69
CA ALA A 150 13.11 -5.75 0.27
C ALA A 150 14.22 -6.22 1.22
N ILE A 151 14.11 -7.44 1.73
CA ILE A 151 15.13 -8.03 2.60
C ILE A 151 16.45 -8.23 1.84
N GLU A 152 16.40 -8.74 0.62
CA GLU A 152 17.60 -8.94 -0.20
C GLU A 152 18.30 -7.61 -0.48
N HIS A 153 17.55 -6.60 -0.93
CA HIS A 153 18.05 -5.26 -1.21
C HIS A 153 18.67 -4.62 0.04
N TRP A 154 17.94 -4.63 1.16
CA TRP A 154 18.42 -4.08 2.42
C TRP A 154 19.70 -4.79 2.88
N THR A 155 19.71 -6.13 2.86
CA THR A 155 20.87 -6.93 3.26
C THR A 155 22.08 -6.64 2.38
N LYS A 156 21.88 -6.52 1.06
CA LYS A 156 22.95 -6.19 0.11
C LYS A 156 23.52 -4.79 0.37
N ALA A 157 22.66 -3.80 0.60
CA ALA A 157 23.09 -2.44 0.93
C ALA A 157 23.93 -2.43 2.22
N ARG A 158 23.44 -3.08 3.29
CA ARG A 158 24.16 -3.21 4.58
C ARG A 158 25.52 -3.88 4.44
N LYS A 159 25.60 -4.99 3.69
CA LYS A 159 26.87 -5.70 3.43
C LYS A 159 27.88 -4.83 2.68
N GLN A 160 27.43 -3.83 1.92
CA GLN A 160 28.29 -2.90 1.19
C GLN A 160 28.58 -1.60 1.95
N GLY A 161 28.10 -1.45 3.19
CA GLY A 161 28.20 -0.20 3.95
C GLY A 161 27.42 0.95 3.31
N LYS A 162 26.41 0.66 2.49
CA LYS A 162 25.59 1.64 1.78
C LYS A 162 24.21 1.78 2.41
N LEU A 163 23.58 2.92 2.14
CA LEU A 163 22.15 3.12 2.37
C LEU A 163 21.35 2.31 1.35
N TRP A 164 20.14 1.91 1.73
CA TRP A 164 19.18 1.36 0.78
C TRP A 164 18.62 2.50 -0.09
N GLU A 165 18.28 2.17 -1.33
CA GLU A 165 17.65 3.12 -2.25
C GLU A 165 16.11 3.05 -2.21
N PRO A 166 15.41 4.19 -2.25
CA PRO A 166 13.96 4.23 -2.37
C PRO A 166 13.48 3.72 -3.74
N ARG A 167 12.23 3.27 -3.81
CA ARG A 167 11.55 2.89 -5.06
C ARG A 167 10.31 3.74 -5.27
N TYR A 168 9.96 3.97 -6.54
CA TYR A 168 8.69 4.59 -6.93
C TYR A 168 7.62 3.52 -7.10
N ASP A 169 6.36 3.89 -6.89
CA ASP A 169 5.23 2.97 -6.96
C ASP A 169 4.95 2.55 -8.42
N GLU A 170 5.43 1.36 -8.80
CA GLU A 170 5.26 0.80 -10.15
C GLU A 170 3.78 0.48 -10.47
N THR A 171 2.94 0.21 -9.45
CA THR A 171 1.50 0.00 -9.65
C THR A 171 0.83 1.29 -10.11
N ILE A 172 1.07 2.39 -9.38
CA ILE A 172 0.56 3.72 -9.74
C ILE A 172 1.11 4.17 -11.08
N LEU A 173 2.40 3.95 -11.34
CA LEU A 173 3.02 4.29 -12.61
C LEU A 173 2.40 3.52 -13.77
N ALA A 174 2.18 2.21 -13.65
CA ALA A 174 1.56 1.40 -14.70
C ALA A 174 0.12 1.87 -14.99
N GLN A 175 -0.66 2.16 -13.94
CA GLN A 175 -2.02 2.71 -14.07
C GLN A 175 -2.00 4.11 -14.72
N ALA A 176 -1.07 4.98 -14.34
CA ALA A 176 -0.89 6.30 -14.94
C ALA A 176 -0.56 6.19 -16.43
N LEU A 177 0.39 5.33 -16.82
CA LEU A 177 0.76 5.12 -18.22
C LEU A 177 -0.39 4.56 -19.04
N ALA A 178 -1.12 3.57 -18.52
CA ALA A 178 -2.30 3.02 -19.17
C ALA A 178 -3.39 4.07 -19.36
N TYR A 179 -3.62 4.93 -18.35
CA TYR A 179 -4.56 6.03 -18.44
C TYR A 179 -4.17 7.07 -19.51
N LEU A 180 -2.90 7.48 -19.57
CA LEU A 180 -2.42 8.41 -20.58
C LEU A 180 -2.53 7.82 -22.00
N ASN A 181 -2.23 6.53 -22.15
CA ASN A 181 -2.43 5.85 -23.44
C ASN A 181 -3.91 5.80 -23.82
N TYR A 182 -4.79 5.54 -22.85
CA TYR A 182 -6.24 5.57 -23.06
C TYR A 182 -6.75 6.94 -23.50
N ILE A 183 -6.29 8.04 -22.87
CA ILE A 183 -6.66 9.39 -23.32
C ILE A 183 -6.23 9.62 -24.77
N LYS A 184 -5.01 9.21 -25.13
CA LYS A 184 -4.45 9.43 -26.45
C LYS A 184 -5.10 8.59 -27.56
N THR A 185 -5.47 7.35 -27.25
CA THR A 185 -5.85 6.34 -28.26
C THR A 185 -7.31 5.92 -28.19
N GLY A 186 -8.00 6.24 -27.10
CA GLY A 186 -9.34 5.72 -26.78
C GLY A 186 -9.36 4.24 -26.36
N LYS A 187 -8.19 3.57 -26.30
CA LYS A 187 -8.08 2.15 -25.95
C LYS A 187 -7.29 1.96 -24.66
N ILE A 188 -7.82 1.16 -23.75
CA ILE A 188 -7.16 0.80 -22.50
C ILE A 188 -6.37 -0.50 -22.68
N GLU A 189 -5.07 -0.42 -22.46
CA GLU A 189 -4.15 -1.56 -22.49
C GLU A 189 -3.49 -1.69 -21.13
N PHE A 190 -3.97 -2.63 -20.32
CA PHE A 190 -3.49 -2.84 -18.97
C PHE A 190 -3.80 -4.27 -18.52
N THR A 191 -2.85 -4.91 -17.84
CA THR A 191 -3.02 -6.26 -17.30
C THR A 191 -2.91 -6.19 -15.78
N PRO A 192 -3.99 -6.49 -15.03
CA PRO A 192 -3.94 -6.40 -13.58
C PRO A 192 -3.14 -7.58 -12.99
N GLU A 193 -2.14 -7.26 -12.18
CA GLU A 193 -1.19 -8.21 -11.61
C GLU A 193 -1.49 -8.52 -10.15
N GLN A 194 -1.99 -7.53 -9.42
CA GLN A 194 -2.21 -7.61 -7.98
C GLN A 194 -3.53 -6.95 -7.54
N ALA A 195 -3.94 -7.19 -6.28
CA ALA A 195 -5.24 -6.77 -5.78
C ALA A 195 -5.48 -5.25 -5.87
N GLU A 196 -4.45 -4.42 -5.73
CA GLU A 196 -4.61 -2.95 -5.83
C GLU A 196 -4.86 -2.47 -7.28
N ASP A 197 -4.69 -3.33 -8.29
CA ASP A 197 -5.05 -3.05 -9.67
C ASP A 197 -6.55 -3.20 -9.95
N TYR A 198 -7.28 -3.87 -9.07
CA TYR A 198 -8.67 -4.25 -9.28
C TYR A 198 -9.54 -3.03 -9.62
N CYS A 199 -9.51 -1.97 -8.81
CA CYS A 199 -10.40 -0.81 -9.00
C CYS A 199 -10.14 -0.15 -10.36
N PHE A 200 -8.87 0.02 -10.74
CA PHE A 200 -8.49 0.59 -12.04
C PHE A 200 -8.97 -0.33 -13.18
N ALA A 201 -8.59 -1.61 -13.17
CA ALA A 201 -8.98 -2.56 -14.19
C ALA A 201 -10.51 -2.68 -14.32
N ARG A 202 -11.23 -2.67 -13.20
CA ARG A 202 -12.69 -2.74 -13.17
C ARG A 202 -13.34 -1.50 -13.77
N ALA A 203 -12.81 -0.31 -13.48
CA ALA A 203 -13.31 0.96 -14.04
C ALA A 203 -13.27 0.97 -15.56
N PHE A 204 -12.22 0.41 -16.13
CA PHE A 204 -12.02 0.33 -17.57
C PHE A 204 -12.52 -0.97 -18.21
N GLY A 205 -13.29 -1.79 -17.47
CA GLY A 205 -13.94 -2.98 -18.01
C GLY A 205 -13.00 -4.15 -18.33
N LEU A 206 -11.77 -4.15 -17.80
CA LEU A 206 -10.77 -5.19 -18.03
C LEU A 206 -10.96 -6.42 -17.13
N ILE A 207 -11.71 -6.28 -16.04
CA ILE A 207 -12.03 -7.36 -15.11
C ILE A 207 -13.44 -7.16 -14.54
N ASN A 208 -14.04 -8.24 -14.02
CA ASN A 208 -15.37 -8.27 -13.40
C ASN A 208 -15.27 -8.61 -11.90
N LYS A 209 -16.41 -8.88 -11.24
CA LYS A 209 -16.45 -9.25 -9.81
C LYS A 209 -15.75 -10.57 -9.47
N GLU A 210 -15.53 -11.46 -10.45
CA GLU A 210 -14.83 -12.73 -10.24
C GLU A 210 -13.36 -12.55 -9.84
N ALA A 211 -12.84 -11.32 -9.92
CA ALA A 211 -11.60 -10.91 -9.30
C ALA A 211 -11.50 -11.32 -7.82
N GLU A 212 -12.62 -11.45 -7.10
CA GLU A 212 -12.63 -11.92 -5.71
C GLU A 212 -12.08 -13.35 -5.55
N LYS A 213 -12.24 -14.21 -6.56
CA LYS A 213 -11.67 -15.57 -6.54
C LYS A 213 -10.15 -15.52 -6.67
N ARG A 214 -9.64 -14.57 -7.45
CA ARG A 214 -8.20 -14.34 -7.66
C ARG A 214 -7.57 -13.60 -6.47
N TRP A 215 -8.30 -12.64 -5.89
CA TRP A 215 -7.86 -11.80 -4.79
C TRP A 215 -8.95 -11.67 -3.72
N PRO A 216 -9.12 -12.68 -2.85
CA PRO A 216 -10.14 -12.66 -1.80
C PRO A 216 -10.00 -11.46 -0.84
N SER A 217 -8.77 -10.98 -0.65
CA SER A 217 -8.48 -9.81 0.18
C SER A 217 -9.26 -8.56 -0.22
N LEU A 218 -9.74 -8.44 -1.46
CA LEU A 218 -10.58 -7.34 -1.97
C LEU A 218 -11.79 -7.01 -1.08
N ARG A 219 -12.31 -8.01 -0.35
CA ARG A 219 -13.44 -7.84 0.59
C ARG A 219 -13.05 -7.22 1.94
N GLY A 220 -11.76 -7.21 2.29
CA GLY A 220 -11.24 -6.82 3.60
C GLY A 220 -10.20 -5.71 3.59
N HIS A 221 -10.15 -4.89 2.52
CA HIS A 221 -9.28 -3.71 2.43
C HIS A 221 -9.86 -2.53 3.23
N GLU A 222 -9.60 -1.29 2.80
CA GLU A 222 -10.29 -0.08 3.30
C GLU A 222 -11.81 -0.22 3.28
N SER A 223 -12.32 -0.98 2.32
CA SER A 223 -13.72 -1.34 2.16
C SER A 223 -13.85 -2.72 1.51
N ASP A 224 -15.09 -3.15 1.31
CA ASP A 224 -15.41 -4.17 0.33
C ASP A 224 -15.30 -3.56 -1.09
N ARG A 225 -14.08 -3.60 -1.65
CA ARG A 225 -13.77 -3.00 -2.96
C ARG A 225 -14.61 -3.58 -4.09
N ILE A 226 -15.03 -4.85 -3.99
CA ILE A 226 -15.88 -5.47 -5.00
C ILE A 226 -17.24 -4.78 -5.04
N ASN A 227 -17.87 -4.56 -3.87
CA ASN A 227 -19.18 -3.93 -3.80
C ASN A 227 -19.08 -2.41 -4.00
N GLU A 228 -18.11 -1.75 -3.38
CA GLU A 228 -17.97 -0.30 -3.43
C GLU A 228 -17.66 0.21 -4.85
N MET A 229 -16.82 -0.51 -5.60
CA MET A 229 -16.52 -0.14 -6.99
C MET A 229 -17.78 -0.16 -7.87
N GLU A 230 -18.65 -1.15 -7.67
CA GLU A 230 -19.88 -1.28 -8.45
C GLU A 230 -20.88 -0.17 -8.13
N LEU A 231 -20.98 0.21 -6.86
CA LEU A 231 -21.79 1.36 -6.45
C LEU A 231 -21.24 2.65 -7.07
N ALA A 232 -19.93 2.89 -6.95
CA ALA A 232 -19.28 4.10 -7.45
C ALA A 232 -19.38 4.27 -8.98
N LEU A 233 -19.38 3.16 -9.73
CA LEU A 233 -19.55 3.21 -11.19
C LEU A 233 -20.92 3.77 -11.62
N HIS A 234 -21.98 3.57 -10.83
CA HIS A 234 -23.34 4.02 -11.16
C HIS A 234 -23.71 5.36 -10.51
N GLN A 235 -22.91 5.83 -9.55
CA GLN A 235 -23.13 7.09 -8.86
C GLN A 235 -22.75 8.32 -9.70
N LYS A 236 -23.52 9.41 -9.52
CA LYS A 236 -23.18 10.76 -10.02
C LYS A 236 -22.29 11.54 -9.05
N GLU A 237 -22.48 11.31 -7.76
CA GLU A 237 -21.64 11.81 -6.67
C GLU A 237 -21.01 10.61 -5.96
N ILE A 238 -19.68 10.57 -5.94
CA ILE A 238 -18.92 9.45 -5.37
C ILE A 238 -18.68 9.73 -3.89
N THR A 239 -19.30 8.91 -3.04
CA THR A 239 -19.25 9.02 -1.57
C THR A 239 -18.28 8.01 -0.94
N SER A 240 -17.49 7.31 -1.76
CA SER A 240 -16.51 6.32 -1.31
C SER A 240 -15.42 6.97 -0.47
N ARG A 241 -14.88 6.23 0.51
CA ARG A 241 -13.67 6.61 1.27
C ARG A 241 -12.44 5.77 0.88
N ASP A 242 -12.59 4.86 -0.08
CA ASP A 242 -11.47 4.07 -0.59
C ASP A 242 -10.73 4.83 -1.69
N HIS A 243 -9.49 5.19 -1.36
CA HIS A 243 -8.56 5.85 -2.26
C HIS A 243 -8.39 5.20 -3.63
N ARG A 244 -8.43 3.86 -3.74
CA ARG A 244 -8.30 3.16 -5.04
C ARG A 244 -9.59 3.24 -5.85
N VAL A 245 -10.75 3.23 -5.19
CA VAL A 245 -12.06 3.42 -5.86
C VAL A 245 -12.15 4.84 -6.39
N ILE A 246 -11.86 5.85 -5.57
CA ILE A 246 -11.87 7.26 -6.00
C ILE A 246 -10.88 7.49 -7.14
N GLN A 247 -9.64 6.99 -7.01
CA GLN A 247 -8.63 7.11 -8.07
C GLN A 247 -9.14 6.57 -9.41
N ALA A 248 -9.69 5.36 -9.41
CA ALA A 248 -10.14 4.69 -10.63
C ALA A 248 -11.35 5.39 -11.27
N VAL A 249 -12.34 5.77 -10.47
CA VAL A 249 -13.56 6.42 -10.97
C VAL A 249 -13.28 7.84 -11.46
N ALA A 250 -12.40 8.58 -10.79
CA ALA A 250 -11.96 9.90 -11.23
C ALA A 250 -11.18 9.85 -12.54
N MET A 251 -10.32 8.84 -12.74
CA MET A 251 -9.67 8.62 -14.03
C MET A 251 -10.69 8.34 -15.14
N LEU A 252 -11.65 7.43 -14.89
CA LEU A 252 -12.67 7.05 -15.87
C LEU A 252 -13.59 8.23 -16.26
N LYS A 253 -14.19 8.88 -15.26
CA LYS A 253 -15.25 9.88 -15.46
C LYS A 253 -14.73 11.31 -15.57
N ARG A 254 -13.45 11.56 -15.25
CA ARG A 254 -12.79 12.87 -15.37
C ARG A 254 -13.59 13.97 -14.66
N ASN A 255 -13.82 15.11 -15.31
CA ASN A 255 -14.52 16.28 -14.77
C ASN A 255 -16.05 16.12 -14.67
N SER A 256 -16.61 14.94 -14.98
CA SER A 256 -18.06 14.72 -15.01
C SER A 256 -18.66 14.24 -13.67
N ILE A 257 -17.86 14.21 -12.60
CA ILE A 257 -18.28 13.73 -11.28
C ILE A 257 -17.96 14.68 -10.15
N LYS A 258 -18.82 14.64 -9.13
CA LYS A 258 -18.53 15.18 -7.80
C LYS A 258 -17.99 14.06 -6.92
N ILE A 259 -16.95 14.36 -6.13
CA ILE A 259 -16.32 13.41 -5.21
C ILE A 259 -16.37 14.04 -3.83
N GLU A 260 -16.95 13.32 -2.86
CA GLU A 260 -17.17 13.84 -1.50
C GLU A 260 -15.88 13.90 -0.68
N TYR A 261 -15.00 12.89 -0.83
CA TYR A 261 -13.77 12.73 -0.05
C TYR A 261 -12.51 12.70 -0.95
N PRO A 262 -12.22 13.77 -1.72
CA PRO A 262 -11.12 13.76 -2.68
C PRO A 262 -9.74 13.54 -2.03
N GLU A 263 -9.57 13.92 -0.77
CA GLU A 263 -8.32 13.81 -0.02
C GLU A 263 -7.90 12.37 0.28
N CYS A 264 -8.83 11.40 0.26
CA CYS A 264 -8.49 10.01 0.60
C CYS A 264 -7.42 9.42 -0.33
N VAL A 265 -7.30 9.93 -1.57
CA VAL A 265 -6.26 9.52 -2.53
C VAL A 265 -4.84 9.73 -1.99
N ASN A 266 -4.64 10.67 -1.06
CA ASN A 266 -3.35 10.97 -0.43
C ASN A 266 -2.77 9.78 0.34
N LYS A 267 -3.62 8.81 0.71
CA LYS A 267 -3.19 7.54 1.30
C LYS A 267 -2.15 6.79 0.45
N SER A 268 -2.24 6.91 -0.88
CA SER A 268 -1.31 6.25 -1.80
C SER A 268 -0.72 7.18 -2.86
N TRP A 269 -1.44 8.20 -3.29
CA TRP A 269 -1.03 9.08 -4.39
C TRP A 269 -1.34 10.56 -4.11
N PRO A 270 -0.54 11.25 -3.28
CA PRO A 270 -0.77 12.65 -2.93
C PRO A 270 -0.81 13.61 -4.12
N GLN A 271 -0.11 13.28 -5.20
CA GLN A 271 -0.02 14.10 -6.40
C GLN A 271 -1.12 13.78 -7.45
N PHE A 272 -2.08 12.91 -7.11
CA PHE A 272 -3.11 12.41 -8.03
C PHE A 272 -3.92 13.50 -8.71
N TRP A 273 -4.44 14.47 -7.95
CA TRP A 273 -5.26 15.54 -8.52
C TRP A 273 -4.47 16.48 -9.44
N ARG A 274 -3.20 16.73 -9.11
CA ARG A 274 -2.28 17.47 -10.00
C ARG A 274 -2.05 16.70 -11.29
N PHE A 275 -1.78 15.39 -11.18
CA PHE A 275 -1.65 14.51 -12.34
C PHE A 275 -2.90 14.57 -13.22
N LEU A 276 -4.10 14.38 -12.66
CA LEU A 276 -5.33 14.46 -13.44
C LEU A 276 -5.52 15.82 -14.09
N LYS A 277 -5.30 16.93 -13.36
CA LYS A 277 -5.45 18.29 -13.91
C LYS A 277 -4.55 18.53 -15.11
N ASP A 278 -3.30 18.13 -15.02
CA ASP A 278 -2.30 18.40 -16.06
C ASP A 278 -2.51 17.55 -17.33
N PHE A 279 -3.25 16.44 -17.24
CA PHE A 279 -3.53 15.53 -18.35
C PHE A 279 -5.02 15.41 -18.74
N SER A 280 -5.91 16.13 -18.06
CA SER A 280 -7.35 16.20 -18.41
C SER A 280 -7.72 17.41 -19.28
N LEU A 281 -6.75 18.31 -19.53
CA LEU A 281 -6.90 19.52 -20.34
C LEU A 281 -6.24 19.43 -21.72
N SER A 282 -5.85 18.22 -22.16
CA SER A 282 -5.34 17.93 -23.50
C SER A 282 -6.28 17.01 -24.25
#